data_AF-A0AAW2IUI4-F1
#
_entry.id   AF-A0AAW2IUI4-F1
#
_cell.length_a   1.000
_cell.length_b   1.000
_cell.length_c   1.000
_cell.angle_alpha   90.00
_cell.angle_beta   90.00
_cell.angle_gamma   90.00
#
_symmetry.space_group_name_H-M   'P 1'
#
loop_
_entity.id
_entity.type
_entity.pdbx_description
1 polymer ?
#
loop_
_entity_poly.entity_id
_entity_poly.type
_entity_poly.pdbx_seq_one_letter_code
_entity_poly.pdbx_strand_id
1 'polypeptide(L)' 'MAGISLEDVSKIEKWLLHVDGSSTIQGSVAGIDITSTQGEDLEFAITFGFEASNNEAKYKALVIGMKMLTK' A
#
# COMPACT_ATOMS: atom_id res chain seq x y z
N MET A 1 23.81 -19.34 2.12
CA MET A 1 22.45 -18.78 2.23
C MET A 1 22.26 -18.44 3.69
N ALA A 2 22.45 -17.17 4.08
CA ALA A 2 22.34 -16.78 5.49
C ALA A 2 20.87 -16.87 5.89
N GLY A 3 20.57 -17.76 6.85
CA GLY A 3 19.26 -17.87 7.44
C GLY A 3 18.98 -16.60 8.24
N ILE A 4 17.83 -15.97 7.99
CA ILE A 4 17.37 -14.82 8.76
C ILE A 4 17.13 -15.33 10.18
N SER A 5 17.79 -14.74 11.18
CA SER A 5 17.63 -15.18 12.56
C SER A 5 16.25 -14.79 13.09
N LEU A 6 15.67 -15.59 14.00
CA LEU A 6 14.35 -15.29 14.57
C LEU A 6 14.35 -13.97 15.35
N GLU A 7 15.49 -13.55 15.91
CA GLU A 7 15.66 -12.22 16.50
C GLU A 7 15.70 -11.06 15.49
N ASP A 8 15.99 -11.32 14.22
CA ASP A 8 15.94 -10.29 13.18
C ASP A 8 14.50 -10.05 12.72
N VAL A 9 13.65 -11.10 12.70
CA VAL A 9 12.22 -11.01 12.36
C VAL A 9 11.43 -10.21 13.40
N SER A 10 11.84 -10.25 14.68
CA SER A 10 11.19 -9.48 15.74
C SER A 10 11.55 -8.00 15.74
N LYS A 11 12.61 -7.60 15.02
CA LYS A 11 12.98 -6.20 14.77
C LYS A 11 12.38 -5.62 13.49
N ILE A 12 11.73 -6.43 12.65
CA ILE A 12 11.02 -5.93 11.48
C ILE A 12 9.80 -5.16 11.99
N GLU A 13 9.81 -3.84 11.80
CA GLU A 13 8.64 -3.02 12.07
C GLU A 13 7.51 -3.48 11.15
N LYS A 14 6.40 -3.90 11.76
CA LYS A 14 5.26 -4.44 11.04
C LYS A 14 4.28 -3.30 10.74
N TRP A 15 3.99 -3.15 9.47
CA TRP A 15 3.01 -2.20 8.95
C TRP A 15 1.89 -2.99 8.26
N LEU A 16 0.65 -2.62 8.56
CA LEU A 16 -0.54 -3.12 7.88
C LEU A 16 -0.89 -2.17 6.73
N LEU A 17 -1.01 -2.69 5.52
CA LEU A 17 -1.34 -1.93 4.32
C LEU A 17 -2.70 -2.38 3.79
N HIS A 18 -3.69 -1.48 3.82
CA HIS A 18 -4.97 -1.63 3.15
C HIS A 18 -4.98 -0.80 1.87
N VAL A 19 -5.56 -1.36 0.82
CA VAL A 19 -5.74 -0.64 -0.44
C VAL A 19 -7.12 -0.87 -1.01
N ASP A 20 -7.68 0.19 -1.57
CA ASP A 20 -8.89 0.11 -2.37
C ASP A 20 -8.73 0.95 -3.63
N GLY A 21 -9.57 0.69 -4.62
CA GLY A 21 -9.42 1.25 -5.94
C GLY A 21 -10.72 1.17 -6.71
N SER A 22 -11.07 2.27 -7.35
CA SER A 22 -12.28 2.42 -8.13
C SER A 22 -11.95 3.11 -9.45
N SER A 23 -12.68 2.74 -10.48
CA SER A 23 -12.59 3.38 -11.77
C SER A 23 -13.96 3.59 -12.36
N THR A 24 -14.08 4.73 -13.03
CA THR A 24 -15.27 5.16 -13.74
C THR A 24 -14.86 5.73 -15.10
N ILE A 25 -15.85 6.05 -15.93
CA ILE A 25 -15.63 6.76 -17.20
C ILE A 25 -14.98 8.15 -17.00
N GLN A 26 -15.03 8.71 -15.79
CA GLN A 26 -14.46 10.02 -15.47
C GLN A 26 -13.00 9.92 -15.01
N GLY A 27 -12.50 8.71 -14.79
CA GLY A 27 -11.14 8.45 -14.34
C GLY A 27 -11.07 7.39 -13.25
N SER A 28 -9.84 7.13 -12.82
CA SER A 28 -9.52 6.08 -11.85
C SER A 28 -8.87 6.68 -10.60
N VAL A 29 -9.27 6.16 -9.44
CA VAL A 29 -8.82 6.60 -8.13
C VAL A 29 -8.49 5.40 -7.24
N ALA A 30 -7.70 5.62 -6.21
CA ALA A 30 -7.42 4.62 -5.21
C ALA A 30 -7.22 5.22 -3.82
N GLY A 31 -7.54 4.43 -2.80
CA GLY A 31 -7.23 4.69 -1.41
C GLY A 31 -6.09 3.78 -0.95
N ILE A 32 -5.24 4.31 -0.07
CA ILE A 32 -4.20 3.59 0.64
C ILE A 32 -4.35 3.95 2.12
N ASP A 33 -4.35 2.96 2.99
CA ASP A 33 -4.32 3.11 4.43
C ASP A 33 -3.19 2.26 4.99
N ILE A 34 -2.33 2.88 5.82
CA ILE A 34 -1.14 2.28 6.40
C ILE A 34 -1.21 2.45 7.91
N THR A 35 -1.30 1.35 8.64
CA THR A 35 -1.31 1.32 10.10
C THR A 35 -0.04 0.69 10.64
N SER A 36 0.70 1.43 11.47
CA SER A 36 1.80 0.90 12.27
C SER A 36 1.26 0.03 13.40
N THR A 37 1.99 -1.02 13.77
CA THR A 37 1.73 -1.73 15.04
C THR A 37 1.81 -0.85 16.30
N GLN A 38 2.37 0.36 16.18
CA GLN A 38 2.47 1.35 17.26
C GLN A 38 1.27 2.32 17.30
N GLY A 39 0.31 2.19 16.38
CA GLY A 39 -0.92 3.00 16.34
C GLY A 39 -0.83 4.29 15.53
N GLU A 40 0.17 4.42 14.65
CA GLU A 40 0.23 5.48 13.65
C GLU A 40 -0.57 5.05 12.41
N ASP A 41 -1.52 5.89 11.99
CA ASP A 41 -2.35 5.66 10.79
C ASP A 41 -2.06 6.73 9.74
N LEU A 42 -1.82 6.29 8.50
CA LEU A 42 -1.56 7.15 7.34
C LEU A 42 -2.53 6.80 6.20
N GLU A 43 -3.41 7.74 5.87
CA GLU A 43 -4.36 7.59 4.77
C GLU A 43 -3.97 8.46 3.56
N PHE A 44 -4.04 7.88 2.37
CA PHE A 44 -3.76 8.55 1.11
C PHE A 44 -4.86 8.28 0.08
N ALA A 45 -5.21 9.32 -0.69
CA ALA A 45 -6.03 9.21 -1.88
C ALA A 45 -5.19 9.52 -3.12
N ILE A 46 -5.28 8.66 -4.14
CA ILE A 46 -4.54 8.77 -5.38
C ILE A 46 -5.55 8.92 -6.52
N THR A 47 -5.32 9.91 -7.38
CA THR A 47 -5.99 10.00 -8.67
C THR A 47 -5.00 9.60 -9.75
N PHE A 48 -5.35 8.63 -10.58
CA PHE A 48 -4.51 8.20 -11.69
C PHE A 48 -4.73 9.11 -12.89
N GLY A 49 -3.64 9.59 -13.48
CA GLY A 49 -3.67 10.38 -14.73
C GLY A 49 -3.86 9.53 -15.99
N PHE A 50 -4.30 8.28 -15.84
CA PHE A 50 -4.54 7.34 -16.93
C PHE A 50 -5.80 6.52 -16.59
N GLU A 51 -6.49 6.05 -17.63
CA GLU A 51 -7.61 5.12 -17.45
C GLU A 51 -7.08 3.77 -16.95
N ALA A 52 -7.70 3.25 -15.91
CA ALA A 52 -7.45 1.93 -15.35
C ALA A 52 -8.79 1.23 -15.13
N SER A 53 -8.83 -0.10 -15.11
CA SER A 53 -9.94 -0.83 -14.51
C SER A 53 -9.92 -0.73 -12.97
N ASN A 54 -11.01 -1.10 -12.30
CA ASN A 54 -11.05 -1.15 -10.83
C ASN A 54 -9.90 -2.01 -10.26
N ASN A 55 -9.60 -3.14 -10.89
CA ASN A 55 -8.53 -4.03 -10.45
C ASN A 55 -7.16 -3.39 -10.66
N GLU A 56 -6.92 -2.75 -11.81
CA GLU A 56 -5.66 -2.05 -12.07
C GLU A 56 -5.45 -0.89 -11.10
N ALA A 57 -6.50 -0.14 -10.76
CA ALA A 57 -6.44 0.91 -9.74
C ALA A 57 -6.01 0.36 -8.37
N LYS A 58 -6.61 -0.75 -7.91
CA LYS A 58 -6.23 -1.45 -6.67
C LYS A 58 -4.79 -1.95 -6.70
N TYR A 59 -4.38 -2.59 -7.80
CA TYR A 59 -3.00 -3.11 -7.92
C TYR A 59 -1.96 -2.00 -7.95
N LYS A 60 -2.24 -0.88 -8.65
CA LYS A 60 -1.37 0.30 -8.62
C LYS A 60 -1.25 0.87 -7.21
N ALA A 61 -2.36 0.98 -6.49
CA ALA A 61 -2.38 1.42 -5.09
C ALA A 61 -1.51 0.54 -4.21
N LEU A 62 -1.61 -0.79 -4.35
CA LEU A 62 -0.78 -1.76 -3.64
C LEU A 62 0.72 -1.51 -3.87
N VAL A 63 1.12 -1.37 -5.14
CA VAL A 63 2.53 -1.11 -5.49
C VAL A 63 3.02 0.20 -4.91
N ILE A 64 2.20 1.25 -4.92
CA ILE A 64 2.56 2.55 -4.36
C ILE A 64 2.67 2.48 -2.83
N GLY A 65 1.71 1.84 -2.16
CA GLY A 65 1.72 1.64 -0.71
C GLY A 65 2.95 0.85 -0.24
N MET A 66 3.31 -0.23 -0.94
CA MET A 66 4.54 -0.97 -0.66
C MET A 66 5.78 -0.09 -0.82
N LYS A 67 5.83 0.77 -1.85
CA LYS A 67 6.95 1.71 -2.05
C LYS A 67 7.06 2.76 -0.95
N MET A 68 5.94 3.15 -0.34
CA MET A 68 5.92 4.07 0.80
C MET A 68 6.54 3.43 2.05
N LEU A 69 6.35 2.11 2.23
CA LEU A 69 6.89 1.35 3.35
C LEU A 69 8.35 0.95 3.20
N THR A 70 8.93 1.01 1.99
CA THR A 70 10.31 0.58 1.71
C THR A 70 11.35 1.71 1.76
N LYS A 71 11.04 2.85 2.39
CA LYS A 71 11.90 4.04 2.38
C LYS A 71 12.78 4.17 3.61
#